data_AF-A0A4Q3Y0G5-F1
#
_entry.id   AF-A0A4Q3Y0G5-F1
#
_cell.length_a   1.000
_cell.length_b   1.000
_cell.length_c   1.000
_cell.angle_alpha   90.00
_cell.angle_beta   90.00
_cell.angle_gamma   90.00
#
_symmetry.space_group_name_H-M   'P 1'
#
loop_
_entity.id
_entity.type
_entity.pdbx_description
1 polymer ?
#
loop_
_entity_poly.entity_id
_entity_poly.type
_entity_poly.pdbx_seq_one_letter_code
_entity_poly.pdbx_strand_id
1 'polypeptide(L)'
;MSYLKRPEELMCARSILIDIAVNPQEEKCDRLVLVFKLAKTTEVLSNLIVEIFESSGIVPNIFVDTASLLGEYVAKVLGTELREYSEQRSKHGLEPLPIRFLEG
;
A
#
# COMPACT_ATOMS: atom_id res chain seq x y z
N MET A 1 -2.71 26.15 -5.93
CA MET A 1 -3.56 25.60 -4.86
C MET A 1 -2.76 24.51 -4.18
N SER A 2 -2.42 24.70 -2.90
CA SER A 2 -1.68 23.69 -2.13
C SER A 2 -2.58 22.48 -1.92
N TYR A 3 -2.31 21.37 -2.61
CA TYR A 3 -2.99 20.09 -2.44
C TYR A 3 -2.54 19.42 -1.14
N LEU A 4 -2.64 20.14 -0.01
CA LEU A 4 -2.48 19.54 1.30
C LEU A 4 -3.61 18.54 1.47
N LYS A 5 -3.25 17.26 1.34
CA LYS A 5 -4.15 16.12 1.58
C LYS A 5 -4.73 16.28 2.99
N ARG A 6 -6.05 16.13 3.13
CA ARG A 6 -6.68 16.26 4.43
C ARG A 6 -6.19 15.09 5.31
N PRO A 7 -5.60 15.34 6.48
CA PRO A 7 -5.10 14.28 7.35
C PRO A 7 -6.14 13.18 7.63
N GLU A 8 -7.42 13.56 7.68
CA GLU A 8 -8.55 12.66 7.88
C GLU A 8 -8.74 11.66 6.74
N GLU A 9 -8.50 12.08 5.48
CA GLU A 9 -8.58 11.20 4.30
C GLU A 9 -7.49 10.12 4.37
N LEU A 10 -6.28 10.50 4.78
CA LEU A 10 -5.15 9.57 4.92
C LEU A 10 -5.33 8.64 6.12
N MET A 11 -5.83 9.14 7.25
CA MET A 11 -6.16 8.30 8.41
C MET A 11 -7.23 7.26 8.07
N CYS A 12 -8.24 7.65 7.29
CA CYS A 12 -9.29 6.73 6.82
C CYS A 12 -8.70 5.65 5.91
N ALA A 13 -7.93 6.04 4.88
CA ALA A 13 -7.27 5.09 3.98
C ALA A 13 -6.36 4.11 4.74
N ARG A 14 -5.55 4.62 5.68
CA ARG A 14 -4.68 3.82 6.55
C ARG A 14 -5.47 2.81 7.37
N SER A 15 -6.57 3.25 7.99
CA SER A 15 -7.40 2.39 8.83
C SER A 15 -8.03 1.25 8.03
N ILE A 16 -8.49 1.54 6.80
CA ILE A 16 -9.03 0.52 5.91
C ILE A 16 -7.95 -0.50 5.52
N LEU A 17 -6.74 -0.04 5.18
CA LEU A 17 -5.62 -0.92 4.82
C LEU A 17 -5.18 -1.82 5.98
N ILE A 18 -5.15 -1.31 7.21
CA ILE A 18 -4.87 -2.12 8.40
C ILE A 18 -5.93 -3.22 8.55
N ASP A 19 -7.21 -2.85 8.45
CA ASP A 19 -8.27 -3.83 8.60
C ASP A 19 -8.24 -4.88 7.48
N ILE A 20 -7.90 -4.50 6.25
CA ILE A 20 -7.64 -5.43 5.14
C ILE A 20 -6.50 -6.42 5.44
N ALA A 21 -5.45 -5.95 6.11
CA ALA A 21 -4.29 -6.75 6.47
C ALA A 21 -4.61 -7.74 7.61
N VAL A 22 -5.44 -7.33 8.57
CA VAL A 22 -5.84 -8.14 9.73
C VAL A 22 -6.97 -9.12 9.38
N ASN A 23 -7.89 -8.73 8.50
CA ASN A 23 -9.07 -9.51 8.10
C ASN A 23 -9.03 -9.87 6.61
N PRO A 24 -8.09 -10.71 6.14
CA PRO A 24 -7.85 -10.90 4.72
C PRO A 24 -8.93 -11.67 3.96
N GLN A 25 -9.88 -12.30 4.68
CA GLN A 25 -10.97 -13.11 4.13
C GLN A 25 -12.22 -12.30 3.79
N GLU A 26 -12.30 -11.04 4.21
CA GLU A 26 -13.42 -10.16 3.86
C GLU A 26 -13.34 -9.68 2.41
N GLU A 27 -14.47 -9.29 1.85
CA GLU A 27 -14.53 -8.68 0.52
C GLU A 27 -13.87 -7.28 0.55
N LYS A 28 -12.78 -7.13 -0.22
CA LYS A 28 -11.92 -5.93 -0.16
C LYS A 28 -12.18 -4.92 -1.28
N CYS A 29 -12.94 -5.29 -2.32
CA CYS A 29 -13.04 -4.50 -3.56
C CYS A 29 -13.52 -3.06 -3.32
N ASP A 30 -14.71 -2.88 -2.73
CA ASP A 30 -15.27 -1.54 -2.49
C ASP A 30 -14.41 -0.70 -1.53
N ARG A 31 -13.80 -1.37 -0.54
CA ARG A 31 -12.92 -0.77 0.44
C ARG A 31 -11.63 -0.27 -0.20
N LEU A 32 -11.05 -1.05 -1.12
CA LEU A 32 -9.86 -0.66 -1.87
C LEU A 32 -10.17 0.46 -2.85
N VAL A 33 -11.33 0.44 -3.51
CA VAL A 33 -11.77 1.57 -4.35
C VAL A 33 -11.82 2.87 -3.55
N LEU A 34 -12.31 2.83 -2.30
CA LEU A 34 -12.28 3.99 -1.42
C LEU A 34 -10.85 4.40 -1.07
N VAL A 35 -9.98 3.45 -0.69
CA VAL A 35 -8.56 3.72 -0.42
C VAL A 35 -7.89 4.40 -1.62
N PHE A 36 -8.10 3.90 -2.83
CA PHE A 36 -7.51 4.49 -4.04
C PHE A 36 -8.01 5.91 -4.30
N LYS A 37 -9.30 6.17 -4.09
CA LYS A 37 -9.87 7.54 -4.20
C LYS A 37 -9.26 8.51 -3.17
N LEU A 38 -8.96 8.03 -1.97
CA LEU A 38 -8.38 8.83 -0.89
C LEU A 38 -6.87 9.03 -1.07
N ALA A 39 -6.15 7.97 -1.43
CA ALA A 39 -4.71 8.00 -1.67
C ALA A 39 -4.36 8.83 -2.92
N LYS A 40 -5.18 8.74 -3.98
CA LYS A 40 -5.09 9.46 -5.27
C LYS A 40 -3.86 9.09 -6.13
N THR A 41 -2.75 8.69 -5.54
CA THR A 41 -1.52 8.29 -6.25
C THR A 41 -0.94 7.01 -5.65
N THR A 42 -0.15 6.30 -6.45
CA THR A 42 0.60 5.11 -6.00
C THR A 42 1.60 5.46 -4.91
N GLU A 43 2.29 6.60 -5.04
CA GLU A 43 3.24 7.11 -4.04
C GLU A 43 2.62 7.27 -2.64
N VAL A 44 1.39 7.76 -2.56
CA VAL A 44 0.70 7.86 -1.27
C VAL A 44 0.34 6.49 -0.73
N LEU A 45 -0.13 5.62 -1.61
CA LEU A 45 -0.51 4.27 -1.24
C LEU A 45 0.69 3.47 -0.75
N SER A 46 1.84 3.56 -1.41
CA SER A 46 3.08 2.90 -0.99
C SER A 46 3.57 3.45 0.35
N ASN A 47 3.57 4.79 0.53
CA ASN A 47 3.92 5.40 1.82
C ASN A 47 3.00 4.92 2.95
N LEU A 48 1.69 4.84 2.72
CA LEU A 48 0.75 4.31 3.72
C LEU A 48 1.03 2.85 4.06
N ILE A 49 1.35 2.01 3.07
CA ILE A 49 1.72 0.60 3.30
C ILE A 49 3.01 0.50 4.13
N VAL A 50 4.00 1.33 3.83
CA VAL A 50 5.26 1.38 4.58
C VAL A 50 5.01 1.83 6.03
N GLU A 51 4.24 2.89 6.25
CA GLU A 51 3.89 3.34 7.60
C GLU A 51 3.14 2.27 8.40
N ILE A 52 2.23 1.52 7.76
CA ILE A 52 1.54 0.39 8.39
C ILE A 52 2.56 -0.66 8.81
N PHE A 53 3.47 -1.04 7.92
CA PHE A 53 4.52 -2.01 8.25
C PHE A 53 5.41 -1.53 9.40
N GLU A 54 5.86 -0.28 9.39
CA GLU A 54 6.71 0.26 10.45
C GLU A 54 6.01 0.31 11.81
N SER A 55 4.70 0.57 11.81
CA SER A 55 3.92 0.68 13.05
C SER A 55 3.38 -0.64 13.58
N SER A 56 3.20 -1.65 12.73
CA SER A 56 2.48 -2.88 13.10
C SER A 56 3.10 -4.19 12.60
N GLY A 57 4.17 -4.13 11.81
CA GLY A 57 4.87 -5.31 11.28
C GLY A 57 4.11 -6.09 10.21
N ILE A 58 2.93 -5.61 9.77
CA ILE A 58 2.10 -6.26 8.76
C ILE A 58 2.12 -5.51 7.44
N VAL A 59 1.91 -6.23 6.34
CA VAL A 59 1.76 -5.64 5.01
C VAL A 59 0.40 -6.01 4.43
N PRO A 60 -0.42 -5.01 4.02
CA PRO A 60 -1.68 -5.27 3.32
C PRO A 60 -1.45 -6.01 1.99
N ASN A 61 -2.00 -7.21 1.86
CA ASN A 61 -1.98 -7.94 0.59
C ASN A 61 -3.11 -7.43 -0.32
N ILE A 62 -2.77 -6.46 -1.19
CA ILE A 62 -3.72 -5.76 -2.07
C ILE A 62 -3.30 -5.79 -3.55
N PHE A 63 -2.21 -6.48 -3.90
CA PHE A 63 -1.62 -6.39 -5.25
C PHE A 63 -2.53 -6.97 -6.34
N VAL A 64 -3.11 -8.14 -6.08
CA VAL A 64 -4.03 -8.80 -7.01
C VAL A 64 -5.28 -7.93 -7.21
N ASP A 65 -5.83 -7.41 -6.12
CA ASP A 65 -6.99 -6.51 -6.16
C ASP A 65 -6.67 -5.20 -6.90
N THR A 66 -5.49 -4.62 -6.66
CA THR A 66 -5.02 -3.42 -7.36
C THR A 66 -4.94 -3.66 -8.86
N ALA A 67 -4.37 -4.79 -9.28
CA ALA A 67 -4.28 -5.14 -10.70
C ALA A 67 -5.67 -5.30 -11.32
N SER A 68 -6.61 -5.93 -10.59
CA SER A 68 -7.98 -6.12 -11.04
C SER A 68 -8.78 -4.81 -11.13
N LEU A 69 -8.60 -3.89 -10.17
CA LEU A 69 -9.42 -2.67 -10.04
C LEU A 69 -8.87 -1.49 -10.83
N LEU A 70 -7.54 -1.32 -10.85
CA LEU A 70 -6.86 -0.16 -11.45
C LEU A 70 -5.97 -0.52 -12.64
N GLY A 71 -5.80 -1.81 -12.92
CA GLY A 71 -4.98 -2.32 -14.01
C GLY A 71 -3.57 -2.72 -13.59
N GLU A 72 -2.99 -3.63 -14.38
CA GLU A 72 -1.66 -4.22 -14.12
C GLU A 72 -0.54 -3.16 -14.06
N TYR A 73 -0.63 -2.10 -14.86
CA TYR A 73 0.36 -1.02 -14.85
C TYR A 73 0.45 -0.35 -13.48
N VAL A 74 -0.69 -0.04 -12.86
CA VAL A 74 -0.73 0.61 -11.54
C VAL A 74 -0.20 -0.33 -10.46
N ALA A 75 -0.59 -1.60 -10.49
CA ALA A 75 -0.07 -2.61 -9.57
C ALA A 75 1.46 -2.78 -9.70
N LYS A 76 1.99 -2.70 -10.93
CA LYS A 76 3.43 -2.77 -11.19
C LYS A 76 4.16 -1.54 -10.64
N VAL A 77 3.64 -0.33 -10.85
CA VAL A 77 4.23 0.89 -10.29
C VAL A 77 4.28 0.83 -8.76
N LEU A 78 3.16 0.45 -8.12
CA LEU A 78 3.11 0.25 -6.67
C LEU A 78 4.14 -0.80 -6.19
N GLY A 79 4.26 -1.90 -6.92
CA GLY A 79 5.24 -2.96 -6.62
C GLY A 79 6.69 -2.49 -6.73
N THR A 80 7.00 -1.67 -7.74
CA THR A 80 8.33 -1.07 -7.91
C THR A 80 8.66 -0.12 -6.75
N GLU A 81 7.74 0.79 -6.40
CA GLU A 81 7.93 1.73 -5.28
C GLU A 81 8.20 0.97 -3.97
N LEU A 82 7.41 -0.06 -3.66
CA LEU A 82 7.61 -0.89 -2.47
C LEU A 82 8.90 -1.72 -2.50
N ARG A 83 9.33 -2.15 -3.69
CA ARG A 83 10.62 -2.84 -3.87
C ARG A 83 11.79 -1.92 -3.56
N GLU A 84 11.79 -0.71 -4.11
CA GLU A 84 12.82 0.30 -3.85
C GLU A 84 12.93 0.60 -2.36
N TYR A 85 11.79 0.80 -1.67
CA TYR A 85 11.76 0.94 -0.22
C TYR A 85 12.36 -0.27 0.51
N SER A 86 11.95 -1.48 0.13
CA SER A 86 12.46 -2.71 0.74
C SER A 86 13.98 -2.88 0.57
N GLU A 87 14.52 -2.55 -0.61
CA GLU A 87 15.95 -2.58 -0.88
C GLU A 87 16.72 -1.52 -0.08
N GLN A 88 16.16 -0.31 0.03
CA GLN A 88 16.74 0.75 0.87
C GLN A 88 16.80 0.31 2.34
N ARG A 89 15.75 -0.32 2.87
CA ARG A 89 15.75 -0.86 4.24
C ARG A 89 16.88 -1.86 4.45
N SER A 90 17.02 -2.84 3.55
CA SER A 90 18.11 -3.82 3.60
C SER A 90 19.49 -3.17 3.58
N LYS A 91 19.69 -2.14 2.75
CA LYS A 91 20.95 -1.38 2.70
C LYS A 91 21.29 -0.68 4.01
N HIS A 92 20.28 -0.28 4.78
CA HIS A 92 20.44 0.33 6.10
C HIS A 92 20.44 -0.69 7.25
N GLY A 93 20.49 -2.00 6.95
CA GLY A 93 20.50 -3.07 7.97
C GLY A 93 19.16 -3.29 8.66
N LEU A 94 18.06 -2.79 8.09
CA LEU A 94 16.70 -3.01 8.57
C LEU A 94 16.07 -4.21 7.87
N GLU A 95 15.08 -4.83 8.52
CA GLU A 95 14.31 -5.91 7.92
C GLU A 95 13.56 -5.43 6.67
N PRO A 96 13.65 -6.15 5.54
CA PRO A 96 12.92 -5.83 4.32
C PRO A 96 11.40 -5.97 4.50
N LEU A 97 10.63 -5.40 3.58
CA LEU A 97 9.18 -5.62 3.58
C LEU A 97 8.89 -7.10 3.29
N PRO A 98 7.97 -7.76 4.01
CA PRO A 98 7.59 -9.16 3.79
C PRO A 98 6.68 -9.32 2.55
N ILE A 99 7.12 -8.80 1.41
CA ILE A 99 6.42 -8.82 0.13
C ILE A 99 7.16 -9.75 -0.81
N ARG A 100 6.45 -10.70 -1.43
CA ARG A 100 6.99 -11.47 -2.55
C ARG A 100 6.91 -10.63 -3.81
N PHE A 101 8.03 -10.06 -4.20
CA PHE A 101 8.18 -9.43 -5.50
C PHE A 101 8.30 -10.53 -6.56
N LEU A 102 7.45 -10.51 -7.59
CA LEU A 102 7.67 -11.38 -8.75
C LEU A 102 8.99 -10.95 -9.41
N GLU A 103 9.94 -11.88 -9.48
CA GLU A 103 11.14 -11.73 -10.29
C GLU A 103 10.71 -11.69 -11.76
N GLY A 104 11.10 -10.62 -12.45
CA GLY A 104 10.90 -10.45 -13.89
C GLY A 104 12.15 -10.84 -14.64
#